data_AF-K1V7N2-F1
#
_entry.id   AF-K1V7N2-F1
#
_cell.length_a   1.000
_cell.length_b   1.000
_cell.length_c   1.000
_cell.angle_alpha   90.00
_cell.angle_beta   90.00
_cell.angle_gamma   90.00
#
_symmetry.space_group_name_H-M   'P 1'
#
loop_
_entity.id
_entity.type
_entity.pdbx_description
1 polymer ?
#
loop_
_entity_poly.entity_id
_entity_poly.type
_entity_poly.pdbx_seq_one_letter_code
_entity_poly.pdbx_strand_id
1 'polypeptide(L)'
;VIPPVEEFPYAIRLVSEVLSSNGSTSQASICGSTLSLMDAGVPIKSPVAGISCGLITEGDRWMTMVDIQGLEDFFGDMDFKVGGTHKGITAIQMDLKIDGLTPEIIKDAFAKTHKARDYILDEIMLKAIPEPRPTVNKYDPRCSTTRYPLTR
;
A
#
# COMPACT_ATOMS: atom_id res chain seq x y z
N VAL A 1 1.76 9.94 -1.11
CA VAL A 1 2.26 9.82 -2.51
C VAL A 1 1.43 10.59 -3.52
N ILE A 2 0.19 10.97 -3.20
CA ILE A 2 -0.68 11.75 -4.08
C ILE A 2 -0.06 13.13 -4.37
N PRO A 3 -0.12 13.63 -5.62
CA PRO A 3 0.34 14.96 -5.99
C PRO A 3 -0.51 16.05 -5.31
N PRO A 4 0.04 17.25 -5.10
CA PRO A 4 -0.74 18.39 -4.65
C PRO A 4 -1.70 18.87 -5.75
N VAL A 5 -2.75 19.61 -5.36
CA VAL A 5 -3.81 20.09 -6.28
C VAL A 5 -3.24 21.02 -7.36
N GLU A 6 -2.17 21.75 -7.05
CA GLU A 6 -1.48 22.64 -7.98
C GLU A 6 -0.81 21.89 -9.15
N GLU A 7 -0.43 20.63 -8.93
CA GLU A 7 0.21 19.77 -9.93
C GLU A 7 -0.82 18.90 -10.66
N PHE A 8 -1.84 18.42 -9.95
CA PHE A 8 -2.90 17.61 -10.50
C PHE A 8 -4.28 18.09 -9.99
N PRO A 9 -4.92 19.05 -10.69
CA PRO A 9 -6.13 19.74 -10.21
C PRO A 9 -7.40 18.92 -10.46
N TYR A 10 -7.37 17.64 -10.07
CA TYR A 10 -8.43 16.67 -10.25
C TYR A 10 -8.90 16.13 -8.91
N ALA A 11 -10.21 15.99 -8.76
CA ALA A 11 -10.76 15.17 -7.69
C ALA A 11 -10.53 13.68 -8.04
N ILE A 12 -9.95 12.93 -7.10
CA ILE A 12 -9.64 11.52 -7.28
C ILE A 12 -10.65 10.71 -6.46
N ARG A 13 -11.33 9.76 -7.11
CA ARG A 13 -12.19 8.78 -6.45
C ARG A 13 -11.73 7.38 -6.82
N LEU A 14 -11.31 6.62 -5.83
CA LEU A 14 -10.95 5.21 -5.95
C LEU A 14 -12.06 4.34 -5.37
N VAL A 15 -12.35 3.25 -6.05
CA VAL A 15 -13.23 2.18 -5.56
C VAL A 15 -12.45 0.88 -5.69
N SER A 16 -12.29 0.16 -4.58
CA SER A 16 -11.69 -1.16 -4.55
C SER A 16 -12.78 -2.17 -4.28
N GLU A 17 -13.04 -3.06 -5.24
CA GLU A 17 -14.02 -4.14 -5.13
C GLU A 17 -13.30 -5.47 -4.94
N VAL A 18 -13.60 -6.15 -3.85
CA VAL A 18 -12.98 -7.43 -3.50
C VAL A 18 -13.79 -8.55 -4.14
N LEU A 19 -13.27 -9.14 -5.22
CA LEU A 19 -13.91 -10.27 -5.91
C LEU A 19 -13.55 -11.63 -5.27
N SER A 20 -12.44 -11.71 -4.57
CA SER A 20 -11.99 -12.89 -3.83
C SER A 20 -11.17 -12.49 -2.61
N SER A 21 -11.26 -13.26 -1.53
CA SER A 21 -10.54 -12.99 -0.28
C SER A 21 -10.03 -14.29 0.33
N ASN A 22 -8.70 -14.42 0.42
CA ASN A 22 -8.03 -15.42 1.24
C ASN A 22 -6.70 -14.88 1.79
N GLY A 23 -6.75 -13.66 2.33
CA GLY A 23 -5.60 -12.91 2.80
C GLY A 23 -5.99 -11.45 2.96
N SER A 24 -5.01 -10.54 3.02
CA SER A 24 -5.30 -9.14 3.28
C SER A 24 -5.74 -8.37 2.04
N THR A 25 -7.05 -8.34 1.82
CA THR A 25 -7.69 -7.54 0.76
C THR A 25 -7.50 -6.03 0.95
N SER A 26 -7.25 -5.58 2.18
CA SER A 26 -6.87 -4.20 2.48
C SER A 26 -5.52 -3.82 1.85
N GLN A 27 -4.54 -4.73 1.89
CA GLN A 27 -3.23 -4.52 1.28
C GLN A 27 -3.29 -4.68 -0.24
N ALA A 28 -4.08 -5.65 -0.72
CA ALA A 28 -4.39 -5.77 -2.14
C ALA A 28 -5.03 -4.47 -2.70
N SER A 29 -5.90 -3.81 -1.92
CA SER A 29 -6.50 -2.53 -2.30
C SER A 29 -5.47 -1.41 -2.45
N ILE A 30 -4.39 -1.38 -1.65
CA ILE A 30 -3.29 -0.42 -1.81
C ILE A 30 -2.57 -0.66 -3.14
N CYS A 31 -2.20 -1.91 -3.42
CA CYS A 31 -1.50 -2.29 -4.64
C CYS A 31 -2.34 -2.00 -5.89
N GLY A 32 -3.61 -2.44 -5.88
CA GLY A 32 -4.56 -2.23 -6.97
C GLY A 32 -4.86 -0.75 -7.20
N SER A 33 -5.06 0.03 -6.13
CA SER A 33 -5.28 1.48 -6.25
C SER A 33 -4.06 2.19 -6.82
N THR A 34 -2.85 1.79 -6.45
CA THR A 34 -1.62 2.37 -7.02
C THR A 34 -1.57 2.15 -8.53
N LEU A 35 -1.79 0.91 -9.00
CA LEU A 35 -1.82 0.63 -10.43
C LEU A 35 -2.96 1.36 -11.14
N SER A 36 -4.14 1.45 -10.52
CA SER A 36 -5.28 2.19 -11.07
C SER A 36 -5.01 3.68 -11.22
N LEU A 37 -4.35 4.31 -10.24
CA LEU A 37 -3.93 5.71 -10.32
C LEU A 37 -2.91 5.93 -11.43
N MET A 38 -1.93 5.03 -11.55
CA MET A 38 -0.92 5.09 -12.60
C MET A 38 -1.55 4.93 -13.99
N ASP A 39 -2.49 3.99 -14.14
CA ASP A 39 -3.23 3.77 -15.38
C ASP A 39 -4.11 4.97 -15.75
N ALA A 40 -4.73 5.62 -14.77
CA ALA A 40 -5.50 6.86 -14.95
C ALA A 40 -4.64 8.10 -15.24
N GLY A 41 -3.30 7.97 -15.26
CA GLY A 41 -2.38 9.06 -15.52
C GLY A 41 -2.22 10.04 -14.35
N VAL A 42 -2.54 9.61 -13.13
CA VAL A 42 -2.29 10.41 -11.93
C VAL A 42 -0.78 10.40 -11.64
N PRO A 43 -0.11 11.56 -11.56
CA PRO A 43 1.33 11.64 -11.33
C PRO A 43 1.67 11.42 -9.85
N ILE A 44 1.49 10.18 -9.37
CA ILE A 44 1.88 9.81 -8.01
C ILE A 44 3.41 9.89 -7.85
N LYS A 45 3.86 10.39 -6.69
CA LYS A 45 5.30 10.61 -6.42
C LYS A 45 6.14 9.33 -6.38
N SER A 46 5.50 8.20 -6.06
CA SER A 46 6.11 6.88 -5.97
C SER A 46 5.00 5.83 -5.88
N PRO A 47 5.16 4.65 -6.49
CA PRO A 47 4.24 3.52 -6.31
C PRO A 47 4.26 3.02 -4.86
N VAL A 48 3.11 2.56 -4.37
CA VAL A 48 2.93 2.04 -3.01
C VAL A 48 2.41 0.60 -3.08
N ALA A 49 3.07 -0.31 -2.38
CA ALA A 49 2.58 -1.66 -2.14
C ALA A 49 2.21 -1.85 -0.67
N GLY A 50 1.23 -2.71 -0.42
CA GLY A 50 0.85 -3.18 0.89
C GLY A 50 1.21 -4.65 1.08
N ILE A 51 1.50 -5.05 2.31
CA ILE A 51 1.71 -6.45 2.70
C ILE A 51 1.21 -6.68 4.12
N SER A 52 0.65 -7.87 4.38
CA SER A 52 0.30 -8.35 5.71
C SER A 52 1.31 -9.38 6.20
N CYS A 53 1.53 -9.41 7.50
CA CYS A 53 2.36 -10.38 8.20
C CYS A 53 1.64 -10.81 9.47
N GLY A 54 1.87 -12.06 9.84
CA GLY A 54 1.34 -12.63 11.08
C GLY A 54 2.47 -13.03 12.02
N LEU A 55 2.13 -13.21 13.28
CA LEU A 55 3.03 -13.80 14.29
C LEU A 55 2.38 -15.05 14.87
N ILE A 56 3.17 -16.09 15.09
CA ILE A 56 2.83 -17.20 15.96
C ILE A 56 3.92 -17.30 17.03
N THR A 57 3.51 -17.49 18.28
CA THR A 57 4.38 -17.64 19.44
C THR A 57 4.12 -18.97 20.15
N GLU A 58 5.17 -19.56 20.71
CA GLU A 58 5.10 -20.76 21.54
C GLU A 58 6.17 -20.69 22.64
N GLY A 59 5.77 -20.22 23.82
CA GLY A 59 6.70 -19.87 24.89
C GLY A 59 7.64 -18.74 24.43
N ASP A 60 8.95 -18.97 24.49
CA ASP A 60 9.96 -18.01 24.05
C ASP A 60 10.26 -18.07 22.53
N ARG A 61 9.63 -19.00 21.79
CA ARG A 61 9.82 -19.15 20.35
C ARG A 61 8.78 -18.34 19.59
N TRP A 62 9.16 -17.78 18.45
CA TRP A 62 8.23 -17.11 17.55
C TRP A 62 8.56 -17.36 16.08
N MET A 63 7.56 -17.17 15.23
CA MET A 63 7.70 -17.14 13.78
C MET A 63 6.86 -16.01 13.21
N THR A 64 7.49 -15.11 12.45
CA THR A 64 6.77 -14.13 11.62
C THR A 64 6.53 -14.68 10.23
N MET A 65 5.26 -14.76 9.85
CA MET A 65 4.74 -15.20 8.55
C MET A 65 4.50 -13.99 7.66
N VAL A 66 4.68 -14.15 6.35
CA VAL A 66 4.52 -13.09 5.35
C VAL A 66 3.40 -13.48 4.39
N ASP A 67 2.57 -12.52 4.01
CA ASP A 67 1.41 -12.70 3.14
C ASP A 67 0.41 -13.72 3.68
N ILE A 68 -0.02 -13.47 4.93
CA ILE A 68 -0.87 -14.40 5.66
C ILE A 68 -2.24 -14.61 5.01
N GLN A 69 -2.68 -15.86 5.04
CA GLN A 69 -4.03 -16.27 4.71
C GLN A 69 -5.00 -15.97 5.87
N GLY A 70 -6.31 -15.99 5.58
CA GLY A 70 -7.32 -15.74 6.62
C GLY A 70 -7.26 -16.73 7.78
N LEU A 71 -6.86 -17.98 7.53
CA LEU A 71 -6.67 -18.99 8.56
C LEU A 71 -5.47 -18.67 9.48
N GLU A 72 -4.37 -18.21 8.88
CA GLU A 72 -3.13 -17.85 9.59
C GLU A 72 -3.31 -16.58 10.42
N ASP A 73 -4.11 -15.62 9.94
CA ASP A 73 -4.56 -14.47 10.73
C ASP A 73 -5.42 -14.92 11.91
N PHE A 74 -6.43 -15.78 11.67
CA PHE A 74 -7.34 -16.22 12.73
C PHE A 74 -6.62 -16.85 13.92
N PHE A 75 -5.67 -17.75 13.64
CA PHE A 75 -4.88 -18.45 14.67
C PHE A 75 -3.61 -17.72 15.10
N GLY A 76 -3.20 -16.66 14.42
CA GLY A 76 -2.01 -15.87 14.75
C GLY A 76 -2.21 -14.95 15.95
N ASP A 77 -1.11 -14.66 16.63
CA ASP A 77 -1.02 -13.80 17.82
C ASP A 77 -0.94 -12.30 17.49
N MET A 78 -0.61 -11.97 16.23
CA MET A 78 -0.54 -10.61 15.72
C MET A 78 -0.95 -10.60 14.25
N ASP A 79 -1.70 -9.56 13.86
CA ASP A 79 -1.89 -9.14 12.48
C ASP A 79 -1.19 -7.78 12.27
N PHE A 80 -0.16 -7.77 11.43
CA PHE A 80 0.64 -6.61 11.12
C PHE A 80 0.56 -6.28 9.63
N LYS A 81 0.02 -5.11 9.31
CA LYS A 81 -0.17 -4.63 7.93
C LYS A 81 0.65 -3.37 7.69
N VAL A 82 1.34 -3.33 6.57
CA VAL A 82 2.19 -2.18 6.22
C VAL A 82 2.11 -1.85 4.75
N GLY A 83 1.80 -0.58 4.48
CA GLY A 83 1.82 0.03 3.16
C GLY A 83 3.02 0.97 3.02
N GLY A 84 3.70 0.96 1.88
CA GLY A 84 4.86 1.81 1.67
C GLY A 84 5.42 1.82 0.27
N THR A 85 6.44 2.65 0.10
CA THR A 85 7.27 2.80 -1.10
C THR A 85 8.65 2.19 -0.84
N HIS A 86 9.54 2.15 -1.84
CA HIS A 86 10.96 1.85 -1.62
C HIS A 86 11.65 2.82 -0.66
N LYS A 87 11.17 4.06 -0.55
CA LYS A 87 11.77 5.10 0.31
C LYS A 87 11.33 4.99 1.76
N GLY A 88 10.29 4.23 2.05
CA GLY A 88 9.75 4.12 3.41
C GLY A 88 8.26 3.86 3.46
N ILE A 89 7.79 3.76 4.69
CA ILE A 89 6.44 3.35 5.05
C ILE A 89 5.48 4.54 4.97
N THR A 90 4.31 4.33 4.39
CA THR A 90 3.23 5.33 4.30
C THR A 90 2.10 5.06 5.29
N ALA A 91 1.89 3.80 5.68
CA ALA A 91 0.87 3.40 6.64
C ALA A 91 1.27 2.12 7.37
N ILE A 92 0.89 2.03 8.65
CA ILE A 92 1.03 0.85 9.50
C ILE A 92 -0.30 0.63 10.21
N GLN A 93 -0.71 -0.62 10.29
CA GLN A 93 -1.77 -1.09 11.18
C GLN A 93 -1.25 -2.33 11.91
N MET A 94 -1.51 -2.41 13.21
CA MET A 94 -1.11 -3.53 14.03
C MET A 94 -2.26 -3.88 14.98
N ASP A 95 -2.63 -5.16 14.99
CA ASP A 95 -3.59 -5.74 15.92
C ASP A 95 -2.90 -6.88 16.70
N LEU A 96 -3.03 -6.87 18.01
CA LEU A 96 -2.34 -7.79 18.92
C LEU A 96 -3.36 -8.59 19.72
N LYS A 97 -3.17 -9.91 19.73
CA LYS A 97 -3.95 -10.85 20.56
C LYS A 97 -3.19 -11.32 21.80
N ILE A 98 -1.96 -10.84 21.97
CA ILE A 98 -1.07 -11.10 23.11
C ILE A 98 -0.71 -9.79 23.81
N ASP A 99 -0.17 -9.90 25.03
CA ASP A 99 0.11 -8.75 25.91
C ASP A 99 1.12 -7.74 25.32
N GLY A 100 2.00 -8.19 24.42
CA GLY A 100 2.94 -7.30 23.75
C GLY A 100 3.94 -8.00 22.85
N LEU A 101 4.78 -7.18 22.20
CA LEU A 101 5.86 -7.62 21.32
C LEU A 101 7.21 -7.19 21.90
N THR A 102 8.22 -8.04 21.77
CA THR A 102 9.59 -7.62 22.05
C THR A 102 10.15 -6.76 20.89
N PRO A 103 11.14 -5.89 21.15
CA PRO A 103 11.81 -5.12 20.10
C PRO A 103 12.38 -6.00 18.97
N GLU A 104 12.81 -7.22 19.29
CA GLU A 104 13.36 -8.17 18.32
C GLU A 104 12.28 -8.66 17.34
N ILE A 105 11.09 -8.97 17.84
CA ILE A 105 9.94 -9.39 17.00
C ILE A 105 9.54 -8.26 16.06
N ILE A 106 9.45 -7.03 16.58
CA ILE A 106 9.12 -5.85 15.79
C ILE A 106 10.16 -5.64 14.68
N LYS A 107 11.45 -5.76 15.02
CA LYS A 107 12.55 -5.61 14.04
C LYS A 107 12.49 -6.67 12.94
N ASP A 108 12.22 -7.93 13.29
CA ASP A 108 12.06 -9.01 12.31
C ASP A 108 10.86 -8.75 11.38
N ALA A 109 9.72 -8.35 11.94
CA ALA A 109 8.51 -8.04 11.19
C ALA A 109 8.74 -6.90 10.19
N PHE A 110 9.38 -5.80 10.59
CA PHE A 110 9.73 -4.71 9.67
C PHE A 110 10.72 -5.15 8.59
N ALA A 111 11.71 -5.97 8.92
CA ALA A 111 12.69 -6.45 7.95
C ALA A 111 12.05 -7.36 6.88
N LYS A 112 11.16 -8.27 7.30
CA LYS A 112 10.44 -9.17 6.39
C LYS A 112 9.44 -8.43 5.52
N THR A 113 8.63 -7.56 6.12
CA THR A 113 7.65 -6.77 5.37
C THR A 113 8.30 -5.80 4.39
N HIS A 114 9.45 -5.21 4.72
CA HIS A 114 10.21 -4.40 3.77
C HIS A 114 10.57 -5.19 2.51
N LYS A 115 11.21 -6.35 2.69
CA LYS A 115 11.61 -7.22 1.56
C LYS A 115 10.42 -7.68 0.73
N ALA A 116 9.33 -8.07 1.39
CA ALA A 116 8.12 -8.52 0.71
C ALA A 116 7.43 -7.40 -0.08
N ARG A 117 7.40 -6.19 0.49
CA ARG A 117 6.84 -5.01 -0.18
C ARG A 117 7.65 -4.64 -1.42
N ASP A 118 8.99 -4.65 -1.32
CA ASP A 118 9.86 -4.38 -2.47
C ASP A 118 9.67 -5.44 -3.56
N TYR A 119 9.54 -6.72 -3.19
CA TYR A 119 9.20 -7.79 -4.13
C TYR A 119 7.88 -7.54 -4.86
N ILE A 120 6.81 -7.15 -4.14
CA ILE A 120 5.51 -6.83 -4.76
C ILE A 120 5.65 -5.64 -5.72
N LEU A 121 6.40 -4.60 -5.34
CA LEU A 121 6.65 -3.45 -6.20
C LEU A 121 7.39 -3.87 -7.48
N ASP A 122 8.55 -4.51 -7.34
CA ASP A 122 9.51 -4.69 -8.42
C ASP A 122 9.15 -5.88 -9.32
N GLU A 123 8.75 -7.00 -8.73
CA GLU A 123 8.57 -8.25 -9.45
C GLU A 123 7.15 -8.41 -10.00
N ILE A 124 6.18 -7.68 -9.45
CA ILE A 124 4.75 -7.83 -9.78
C ILE A 124 4.17 -6.54 -10.35
N MET A 125 4.12 -5.46 -9.56
CA MET A 125 3.40 -4.24 -9.92
C MET A 125 4.06 -3.49 -11.08
N LEU A 126 5.36 -3.19 -10.96
CA LEU A 126 6.09 -2.38 -11.93
C LEU A 126 6.34 -3.10 -13.26
N LYS A 127 6.29 -4.44 -13.27
CA LYS A 127 6.26 -5.20 -14.53
C LYS A 127 4.95 -5.05 -15.29
N ALA A 128 3.84 -4.79 -14.60
CA ALA A 128 2.54 -4.56 -15.22
C ALA A 128 2.38 -3.11 -15.68
N ILE A 129 2.69 -2.14 -14.82
CA ILE A 129 2.67 -0.70 -15.13
C ILE A 129 3.94 -0.06 -14.53
N PRO A 130 4.96 0.26 -15.36
CA PRO A 130 6.26 0.71 -14.86
C PRO A 130 6.23 2.16 -14.34
N GLU A 131 5.36 3.00 -14.88
CA GLU A 131 5.22 4.41 -14.50
C GLU A 131 3.81 4.92 -14.77
N PRO A 132 3.36 6.01 -14.11
CA PRO A 132 2.09 6.65 -14.45
C PRO A 132 2.01 7.00 -15.94
N ARG A 133 0.83 6.83 -16.54
CA ARG A 133 0.61 7.26 -17.93
C ARG A 133 0.85 8.78 -18.06
N PRO A 134 1.42 9.24 -19.19
CA PRO A 134 1.78 10.65 -19.36
C PRO A 134 0.58 11.59 -19.45
N THR A 135 -0.61 11.06 -19.75
CA THR A 135 -1.84 11.84 -19.89
C THR A 135 -3.01 11.10 -19.26
N VAL A 136 -3.94 11.84 -18.69
CA VAL A 136 -5.26 11.33 -18.28
C VAL A 136 -6.05 10.79 -19.47
N ASN A 137 -7.09 10.00 -19.21
CA ASN A 137 -7.89 9.38 -20.27
C ASN A 137 -8.59 10.45 -21.11
N LYS A 138 -8.81 10.18 -22.39
CA LYS A 138 -9.56 11.07 -23.31
C LYS A 138 -11.00 11.35 -22.88
N TYR A 139 -11.57 10.48 -22.04
CA TYR A 139 -12.92 10.64 -21.49
C TYR A 139 -12.95 11.38 -20.16
N ASP A 140 -11.80 11.60 -19.53
CA ASP A 140 -11.72 12.34 -18.28
C ASP A 140 -11.96 13.84 -18.54
N PRO A 141 -12.53 14.57 -17.56
CA PRO A 141 -12.65 16.01 -17.65
C PRO A 141 -11.30 16.67 -17.93
N ARG A 142 -11.26 17.75 -18.73
CA ARG A 142 -10.01 18.54 -18.87
C ARG A 142 -10.02 19.69 -17.88
N CYS A 143 -9.16 19.61 -16.87
CA CYS A 143 -8.95 20.68 -15.91
C CYS A 143 -7.73 21.51 -16.33
N SER A 144 -7.90 22.83 -16.36
CA SER A 144 -6.81 23.79 -16.54
C SER A 144 -6.91 24.87 -15.48
N THR A 145 -5.77 25.29 -14.95
CA THR A 145 -5.70 26.30 -13.89
C THR A 145 -5.02 27.55 -14.43
N THR A 146 -5.74 28.67 -14.40
CA THR A 146 -5.20 29.99 -14.76
C THR A 146 -5.20 30.88 -13.53
N ARG A 147 -4.08 31.56 -13.27
CA ARG A 147 -3.95 32.51 -12.16
C ARG A 147 -4.19 33.92 -12.68
N TYR A 148 -5.03 34.69 -11.97
CA TYR A 148 -5.27 36.11 -12.26
C TYR A 148 -4.73 36.97 -11.12
N PRO A 149 -4.15 38.14 -11.41
CA PRO A 149 -3.72 39.08 -10.38
C PRO A 149 -4.94 39.62 -9.63
N LEU A 150 -4.88 39.62 -8.29
CA LEU A 150 -5.85 40.31 -7.45
C LEU A 150 -5.50 41.80 -7.44
N THR A 151 -6.27 42.62 -8.18
CA THR A 151 -6.23 44.07 -8.04
C THR A 151 -6.91 44.49 -6.74
N ARG A 152 -6.21 45.25 -5.90
CA ARG A 152 -6.80 46.01 -4.78
C ARG A 152 -7.48 47.26 -5.30
#